data_AF-A0A4R2B480-F1
#
_entry.id   AF-A0A4R2B480-F1
#
_cell.length_a   1.000
_cell.length_b   1.000
_cell.length_c   1.000
_cell.angle_alpha   90.00
_cell.angle_beta   90.00
_cell.angle_gamma   90.00
#
_symmetry.space_group_name_H-M   'P 1'
#
loop_
_entity.id
_entity.type
_entity.pdbx_description
1 polymer ?
#
loop_
_entity_poly.entity_id
_entity_poly.type
_entity_poly.pdbx_seq_one_letter_code
_entity_poly.pdbx_strand_id
1 'polypeptide(L)'
;MFKKSQWLILLLPVLMLILISACNKVGVRTELYEGKALTIGVVGKPPKVNETDIKFNRIQLTDILKEDFHKSYDGIFIMKDSLYEASEPKYATVYPNSPIPFFFIETEKSYLPFVDKELSYKGAITVKTKSYATGYLKEKEQITYWEYGLYNDEVNDNNIRDAYSRIFKTISENRYK
;
A
#
# COMPACT_ATOMS: atom_id res chain seq x y z
N MET A 1 19.92 -12.70 61.68
CA MET A 1 20.80 -13.65 60.94
C MET A 1 19.94 -14.50 60.02
N PHE A 2 19.83 -14.13 58.73
CA PHE A 2 19.15 -14.96 57.74
C PHE A 2 20.09 -16.09 57.29
N LYS A 3 19.61 -17.35 57.30
CA LYS A 3 20.41 -18.53 56.94
C LYS A 3 20.77 -18.49 55.45
N LYS A 4 22.02 -18.86 55.10
CA LYS A 4 22.52 -18.93 53.71
C LYS A 4 21.61 -19.74 52.76
N SER A 5 20.81 -20.69 53.27
CA SER A 5 19.86 -21.46 52.46
C SER A 5 18.58 -20.71 52.08
N GLN A 6 18.24 -19.60 52.76
CA GLN A 6 17.06 -18.78 52.45
C GLN A 6 17.33 -17.79 51.31
N TRP A 7 18.59 -17.49 50.98
CA TRP A 7 18.95 -16.66 49.83
C TRP A 7 18.70 -17.37 48.49
N LEU A 8 18.92 -18.70 48.43
CA LEU A 8 18.66 -19.51 47.23
C LEU A 8 17.17 -19.62 46.90
N ILE A 9 16.30 -19.63 47.91
CA ILE A 9 14.84 -19.74 47.75
C ILE A 9 14.25 -18.41 47.26
N LEU A 10 14.89 -17.27 47.55
CA LEU A 10 14.46 -15.94 47.14
C LEU A 10 15.02 -15.51 45.77
N LEU A 11 16.12 -16.13 45.31
CA LEU A 11 16.70 -15.92 43.98
C LEU A 11 15.94 -16.66 42.86
N LEU A 12 15.32 -17.80 43.17
CA LEU A 12 14.57 -18.61 42.19
C LEU A 12 13.35 -17.88 41.55
N PRO A 13 12.48 -17.19 42.31
CA PRO A 13 11.35 -16.46 41.72
C PRO A 13 11.80 -15.20 40.96
N VAL A 14 12.91 -14.57 41.35
CA VAL A 14 13.49 -13.41 40.65
C VAL A 14 14.09 -13.82 39.30
N LEU A 15 14.68 -15.02 39.19
CA LEU A 15 15.19 -15.55 37.93
C LEU A 15 14.05 -15.95 36.96
N MET A 16 12.92 -16.43 37.48
CA MET A 16 11.72 -16.73 36.66
C MET A 16 11.06 -15.47 36.09
N LEU A 17 11.11 -14.33 36.80
CA LEU A 17 10.55 -13.06 36.32
C LEU A 17 11.32 -12.46 35.13
N ILE A 18 12.61 -12.80 34.96
CA ILE A 18 13.44 -12.30 33.84
C ILE A 18 13.14 -13.06 32.54
N LEU A 19 12.59 -14.28 32.60
CA LEU A 19 12.26 -15.09 31.42
C LEU A 19 10.94 -14.67 30.73
N ILE A 20 10.11 -13.84 31.37
CA ILE A 20 8.82 -13.39 30.82
C ILE A 20 8.95 -12.04 30.09
N SER A 21 10.15 -11.45 30.03
CA SER A 21 10.42 -10.20 29.31
C SER A 21 10.79 -10.41 27.84
N ALA A 22 10.49 -11.56 27.25
CA ALA A 22 10.42 -11.68 25.80
C ALA A 22 9.10 -11.05 25.33
N CYS A 23 9.03 -9.72 25.43
CA CYS A 23 8.10 -8.95 24.63
C CYS A 23 8.53 -9.17 23.19
N ASN A 24 7.99 -10.23 22.57
CA ASN A 24 8.03 -10.38 21.14
C ASN A 24 7.36 -9.11 20.63
N LYS A 25 8.15 -8.16 20.13
CA LYS A 25 7.63 -7.20 19.16
C LYS A 25 7.06 -8.11 18.08
N VAL A 26 5.75 -8.25 18.04
CA VAL A 26 5.05 -8.94 16.97
C VAL A 26 5.26 -8.02 15.77
N GLY A 27 6.46 -8.07 15.20
CA GLY A 27 6.75 -7.47 13.92
C GLY A 27 5.81 -8.11 12.92
N VAL A 28 5.24 -7.31 12.03
CA VAL A 28 4.42 -7.81 10.94
C VAL A 28 5.16 -8.96 10.28
N ARG A 29 4.57 -10.15 10.33
CA ARG A 29 4.98 -11.24 9.44
C ARG A 29 4.50 -10.82 8.07
N THR A 30 5.37 -10.13 7.33
CA THR A 30 5.09 -9.69 5.97
C THR A 30 5.09 -10.93 5.08
N GLU A 31 3.91 -11.44 4.75
CA GLU A 31 3.77 -12.47 3.72
C GLU A 31 4.07 -11.83 2.38
N LEU A 32 5.15 -12.28 1.74
CA LEU A 32 5.51 -11.81 0.40
C LEU A 32 4.45 -12.24 -0.60
N TYR A 33 4.23 -11.41 -1.61
CA TYR A 33 3.42 -11.82 -2.74
C TYR A 33 4.19 -12.83 -3.61
N GLU A 34 3.67 -14.06 -3.69
CA GLU A 34 4.24 -15.18 -4.46
C GLU A 34 3.33 -15.57 -5.64
N GLY A 35 2.52 -14.64 -6.14
CA GLY A 35 1.59 -14.90 -7.24
C GLY A 35 2.23 -14.81 -8.64
N LYS A 36 1.41 -14.48 -9.64
CA LYS A 36 1.87 -14.27 -11.02
C LYS A 36 2.82 -13.07 -11.10
N ALA A 37 3.79 -13.13 -12.00
CA ALA A 37 4.61 -11.95 -12.31
C ALA A 37 3.73 -10.80 -12.80
N LEU A 38 3.99 -9.58 -12.30
CA LEU A 38 3.20 -8.38 -12.63
C LEU A 38 4.08 -7.32 -13.29
N THR A 39 3.53 -6.63 -14.29
CA THR A 39 4.16 -5.43 -14.87
C THR A 39 3.38 -4.18 -14.43
N ILE A 40 4.02 -3.32 -13.65
CA ILE A 40 3.40 -2.15 -13.05
C ILE A 40 3.96 -0.87 -13.68
N GLY A 41 3.08 -0.03 -14.22
CA GLY A 41 3.44 1.31 -14.65
C GLY A 41 3.54 2.24 -13.45
N VAL A 42 4.61 3.02 -13.33
CA VAL A 42 4.82 3.95 -12.19
C VAL A 42 5.01 5.37 -12.68
N VAL A 43 4.08 6.26 -12.31
CA VAL A 43 4.25 7.71 -12.42
C VAL A 43 4.98 8.21 -11.18
N GLY A 44 6.27 8.54 -11.35
CA GLY A 44 7.16 8.97 -10.27
C GLY A 44 8.29 7.97 -10.01
N LYS A 45 8.70 7.81 -8.74
CA LYS A 45 9.78 6.89 -8.35
C LYS A 45 9.22 5.50 -8.03
N PRO A 46 9.70 4.42 -8.71
CA PRO A 46 9.35 3.06 -8.33
C PRO A 46 9.65 2.77 -6.86
N PRO A 47 8.76 2.09 -6.15
CA PRO A 47 8.99 1.72 -4.76
C PRO A 47 10.06 0.64 -4.64
N LYS A 48 10.67 0.57 -3.45
CA LYS A 48 11.55 -0.53 -3.08
C LYS A 48 10.73 -1.63 -2.42
N VAL A 49 10.67 -2.80 -3.04
CA VAL A 49 9.91 -3.97 -2.57
C VAL A 49 10.81 -5.19 -2.43
N ASN A 50 10.30 -6.26 -1.83
CA ASN A 50 11.07 -7.50 -1.61
C ASN A 50 10.83 -8.54 -2.73
N GLU A 51 9.73 -8.42 -3.46
CA GLU A 51 9.32 -9.31 -4.54
C GLU A 51 10.25 -9.19 -5.76
N THR A 52 10.68 -10.34 -6.28
CA THR A 52 11.54 -10.41 -7.47
C THR A 52 10.78 -10.40 -8.78
N ASP A 53 9.51 -10.84 -8.76
CA ASP A 53 8.68 -11.03 -9.95
C ASP A 53 7.79 -9.83 -10.29
N ILE A 54 8.09 -8.66 -9.69
CA ILE A 54 7.41 -7.40 -9.97
C ILE A 54 8.31 -6.52 -10.84
N LYS A 55 7.86 -6.26 -12.06
CA LYS A 55 8.55 -5.35 -12.98
C LYS A 55 7.92 -3.97 -12.92
N PHE A 56 8.71 -2.97 -12.51
CA PHE A 56 8.29 -1.56 -12.57
C PHE A 56 8.82 -0.89 -13.83
N ASN A 57 7.91 -0.31 -14.61
CA ASN A 57 8.27 0.59 -15.71
C ASN A 57 7.90 2.01 -15.29
N ARG A 58 8.89 2.89 -15.20
CA ARG A 58 8.61 4.32 -15.00
C ARG A 58 7.94 4.86 -16.26
N ILE A 59 6.80 5.53 -16.08
CA ILE A 59 6.04 6.21 -17.14
C ILE A 59 5.78 7.65 -16.73
N GLN A 60 5.41 8.49 -17.69
CA GLN A 60 4.88 9.82 -17.44
C GLN A 60 3.38 9.75 -17.19
N LEU A 61 2.83 10.72 -16.45
CA LEU A 61 1.39 10.78 -16.22
C LEU A 61 0.63 10.91 -17.54
N THR A 62 1.18 11.62 -18.52
CA THR A 62 0.58 11.73 -19.87
C THR A 62 0.50 10.41 -20.63
N ASP A 63 1.27 9.38 -20.26
CA ASP A 63 1.24 8.09 -20.95
C ASP A 63 -0.08 7.34 -20.73
N ILE A 64 -0.79 7.60 -19.63
CA ILE A 64 -2.10 6.96 -19.35
C ILE A 64 -3.24 7.52 -20.22
N LEU A 65 -2.98 8.61 -20.95
CA LEU A 65 -3.93 9.19 -21.92
C LEU A 65 -3.91 8.46 -23.27
N LYS A 66 -2.90 7.61 -23.52
CA LYS A 66 -2.82 6.79 -24.74
C LYS A 66 -3.84 5.66 -24.64
N GLU A 67 -4.59 5.37 -25.70
CA GLU A 67 -5.70 4.40 -25.65
C GLU A 67 -5.26 2.98 -25.21
N ASP A 68 -4.02 2.59 -25.47
CA ASP A 68 -3.54 1.22 -25.33
C ASP A 68 -2.62 0.98 -24.12
N PHE A 69 -2.47 1.96 -23.21
CA PHE A 69 -1.56 1.83 -22.05
C PHE A 69 -1.84 0.54 -21.23
N HIS A 70 -3.11 0.18 -21.08
CA HIS A 70 -3.58 -0.97 -20.32
C HIS A 70 -3.17 -2.34 -20.89
N LYS A 71 -2.63 -2.39 -22.11
CA LYS A 71 -2.09 -3.61 -22.72
C LYS A 71 -0.70 -3.96 -22.18
N SER A 72 0.03 -2.95 -21.68
CA SER A 72 1.42 -3.11 -21.21
C SER A 72 1.55 -3.31 -19.70
N TYR A 73 0.47 -3.08 -18.96
CA TYR A 73 0.49 -3.02 -17.49
C TYR A 73 -0.67 -3.80 -16.89
N ASP A 74 -0.43 -4.38 -15.72
CA ASP A 74 -1.44 -5.04 -14.90
C ASP A 74 -2.06 -4.09 -13.87
N GLY A 75 -1.34 -3.02 -13.53
CA GLY A 75 -1.82 -1.91 -12.69
C GLY A 75 -0.92 -0.69 -12.82
N ILE A 76 -1.42 0.47 -12.40
CA ILE A 76 -0.68 1.73 -12.43
C ILE A 76 -0.53 2.31 -11.03
N PHE A 77 0.69 2.71 -10.66
CA PHE A 77 0.98 3.46 -9.44
C PHE A 77 1.19 4.93 -9.77
N ILE A 78 0.48 5.80 -9.05
CA ILE A 78 0.68 7.25 -9.06
C ILE A 78 1.25 7.63 -7.70
N MET A 79 2.52 8.02 -7.70
CA MET A 79 3.25 8.34 -6.48
C MET A 79 2.86 9.72 -5.95
N LYS A 80 3.12 9.95 -4.66
CA LYS A 80 2.81 11.18 -3.90
C LYS A 80 3.00 12.48 -4.67
N ASP A 81 4.17 12.66 -5.27
CA ASP A 81 4.58 13.89 -5.94
C ASP A 81 3.75 14.20 -7.19
N SER A 82 3.03 13.20 -7.73
CA SER A 82 2.16 13.34 -8.90
C SER A 82 0.67 13.35 -8.56
N LEU A 83 0.26 13.20 -7.29
CA LEU A 83 -1.15 13.11 -6.91
C LEU A 83 -1.93 14.39 -7.24
N TYR A 84 -1.31 15.56 -7.10
CA TYR A 84 -1.97 16.82 -7.44
C TYR A 84 -2.29 16.90 -8.93
N GLU A 85 -1.29 16.65 -9.79
CA GLU A 85 -1.46 16.65 -11.25
C GLU A 85 -2.43 15.54 -11.69
N ALA A 86 -2.37 14.36 -11.07
CA ALA A 86 -3.26 13.23 -11.34
C ALA A 86 -4.73 13.50 -11.00
N SER A 87 -5.03 14.53 -10.20
CA SER A 87 -6.40 14.98 -9.91
C SER A 87 -6.93 16.02 -10.90
N GLU A 88 -6.14 16.41 -11.89
CA GLU A 88 -6.62 17.36 -12.90
C GLU A 88 -7.75 16.74 -13.75
N PRO A 89 -8.73 17.55 -14.20
CA PRO A 89 -9.92 17.04 -14.90
C PRO A 89 -9.65 16.17 -16.14
N LYS A 90 -8.51 16.39 -16.83
CA LYS A 90 -8.10 15.58 -18.00
C LYS A 90 -7.79 14.13 -17.66
N TYR A 91 -7.39 13.82 -16.42
CA TYR A 91 -7.09 12.46 -15.99
C TYR A 91 -8.29 11.80 -15.31
N ALA A 92 -9.21 12.58 -14.73
CA ALA A 92 -10.40 12.06 -14.08
C ALA A 92 -11.33 11.26 -14.99
N THR A 93 -11.25 11.47 -16.32
CA THR A 93 -11.93 10.60 -17.30
C THR A 93 -11.22 9.28 -17.56
N VAL A 94 -9.94 9.14 -17.24
CA VAL A 94 -9.16 7.95 -17.57
C VAL A 94 -9.47 6.82 -16.58
N TYR A 95 -9.42 7.10 -15.28
CA TYR A 95 -9.52 6.06 -14.26
C TYR A 95 -10.85 5.29 -14.30
N PRO A 96 -12.04 5.92 -14.45
CA PRO A 96 -13.32 5.21 -14.56
C PRO A 96 -13.47 4.36 -15.82
N ASN A 97 -12.65 4.61 -16.85
CA ASN A 97 -12.70 3.92 -18.13
C ASN A 97 -11.55 2.90 -18.29
N SER A 98 -10.69 2.77 -17.29
CA SER A 98 -9.56 1.84 -17.38
C SER A 98 -9.96 0.42 -16.99
N PRO A 99 -9.52 -0.59 -17.75
CA PRO A 99 -9.73 -2.00 -17.39
C PRO A 99 -8.69 -2.52 -16.38
N ILE A 100 -7.78 -1.67 -15.89
CA ILE A 100 -6.76 -2.03 -14.89
C ILE A 100 -6.82 -1.08 -13.70
N PRO A 101 -6.47 -1.55 -12.49
CA PRO A 101 -6.55 -0.73 -11.29
C PRO A 101 -5.46 0.35 -11.26
N PHE A 102 -5.82 1.50 -10.69
CA PHE A 102 -4.90 2.57 -10.31
C PHE A 102 -4.74 2.61 -8.80
N PHE A 103 -3.50 2.79 -8.33
CA PHE A 103 -3.21 3.00 -6.92
C PHE A 103 -2.50 4.35 -6.73
N PHE A 104 -3.09 5.17 -5.88
CA PHE A 104 -2.59 6.47 -5.47
C PHE A 104 -1.81 6.27 -4.17
N ILE A 105 -0.49 6.33 -4.26
CA ILE A 105 0.43 5.99 -3.18
C ILE A 105 0.75 7.23 -2.34
N GLU A 106 0.76 7.07 -1.02
CA GLU A 106 0.88 8.12 -0.01
C GLU A 106 -0.18 9.23 -0.15
N THR A 107 -1.37 8.86 -0.63
CA THR A 107 -2.51 9.77 -0.65
C THR A 107 -3.07 9.95 0.76
N GLU A 108 -3.40 11.19 1.12
CA GLU A 108 -4.14 11.51 2.35
C GLU A 108 -5.66 11.58 2.10
N LYS A 109 -6.07 11.22 0.89
CA LYS A 109 -7.45 11.32 0.41
C LYS A 109 -7.92 9.99 -0.15
N SER A 110 -9.24 9.80 -0.15
CA SER A 110 -9.87 8.69 -0.85
C SER A 110 -9.77 8.85 -2.37
N TYR A 111 -10.44 8.00 -3.14
CA TYR A 111 -10.34 7.97 -4.60
C TYR A 111 -11.09 9.11 -5.31
N LEU A 112 -12.11 9.70 -4.65
CA LEU A 112 -12.99 10.72 -5.22
C LEU A 112 -12.27 11.88 -5.93
N PRO A 113 -11.19 12.49 -5.39
CA PRO A 113 -10.55 13.63 -6.01
C PRO A 113 -9.84 13.29 -7.32
N PHE A 114 -9.67 12.00 -7.62
CA PHE A 114 -9.05 11.56 -8.86
C PHE A 114 -10.10 11.26 -9.93
N VAL A 115 -11.33 10.89 -9.56
CA VAL A 115 -12.34 10.42 -10.53
C VAL A 115 -13.47 11.43 -10.77
N ASP A 116 -13.62 12.40 -9.87
CA ASP A 116 -14.59 13.49 -10.00
C ASP A 116 -13.90 14.72 -10.61
N LYS A 117 -14.40 15.17 -11.76
CA LYS A 117 -13.84 16.32 -12.50
C LYS A 117 -14.01 17.65 -11.78
N GLU A 118 -14.99 17.75 -10.89
CA GLU A 118 -15.32 18.96 -10.16
C GLU A 118 -14.58 19.03 -8.82
N LEU A 119 -14.05 17.89 -8.35
CA LEU A 119 -13.35 17.78 -7.07
C LEU A 119 -11.84 17.62 -7.26
N SER A 120 -11.11 18.74 -7.19
CA SER A 120 -9.64 18.68 -7.17
C SER A 120 -9.09 18.01 -5.89
N TYR A 121 -7.88 17.44 -5.98
CA TYR A 121 -7.16 16.96 -4.80
C TYR A 121 -7.06 18.06 -3.73
N LYS A 122 -6.76 19.31 -4.08
CA LYS A 122 -6.66 20.42 -3.10
C LYS A 122 -7.93 20.64 -2.29
N GLY A 123 -9.09 20.66 -2.95
CA GLY A 123 -10.39 20.98 -2.35
C GLY A 123 -11.04 19.82 -1.60
N ALA A 124 -10.57 18.60 -1.83
CA ALA A 124 -11.15 17.42 -1.21
C ALA A 124 -10.82 17.28 0.27
N ILE A 125 -11.78 16.73 1.02
CA ILE A 125 -11.62 16.40 2.43
C ILE A 125 -10.48 15.40 2.58
N THR A 126 -9.49 15.76 3.39
CA THR A 126 -8.50 14.80 3.88
C THR A 126 -9.23 13.78 4.73
N VAL A 127 -9.20 12.53 4.32
CA VAL A 127 -9.86 11.48 5.08
C VAL A 127 -8.93 11.16 6.25
N LYS A 128 -9.45 11.13 7.47
CA LYS A 128 -8.67 10.70 8.65
C LYS A 128 -8.28 9.21 8.58
N THR A 129 -8.66 8.50 7.52
CA THR A 129 -8.23 7.13 7.29
C THR A 129 -6.72 7.16 7.07
N LYS A 130 -6.02 6.37 7.89
CA LYS A 130 -4.55 6.29 7.91
C LYS A 130 -4.02 5.40 6.78
N SER A 131 -4.69 5.51 5.64
CA SER A 131 -4.46 4.71 4.45
C SER A 131 -3.22 5.25 3.76
N TYR A 132 -2.20 4.40 3.63
CA TYR A 132 -0.99 4.70 2.88
C TYR A 132 -1.21 4.66 1.37
N ALA A 133 -2.17 3.87 0.89
CA ALA A 133 -2.52 3.85 -0.53
C ALA A 133 -4.03 3.67 -0.72
N THR A 134 -4.55 4.31 -1.76
CA THR A 134 -5.94 4.12 -2.21
C THR A 134 -5.94 3.54 -3.63
N GLY A 135 -6.60 2.41 -3.81
CA GLY A 135 -6.81 1.77 -5.12
C GLY A 135 -8.20 2.08 -5.68
N TYR A 136 -8.32 2.13 -7.01
CA TYR A 136 -9.59 2.31 -7.73
C TYR A 136 -9.64 1.45 -8.99
N LEU A 137 -10.77 0.79 -9.21
CA LEU A 137 -11.13 0.07 -10.43
C LEU A 137 -12.64 0.15 -10.65
N LYS A 138 -13.06 0.52 -11.86
CA LYS A 138 -14.48 0.48 -12.25
C LYS A 138 -14.69 -0.63 -13.27
N GLU A 139 -15.56 -1.59 -12.94
CA GLU A 139 -15.97 -2.67 -13.83
C GLU A 139 -17.46 -2.47 -14.19
N LYS A 140 -17.75 -2.04 -15.43
CA LYS A 140 -19.10 -1.62 -15.85
C LYS A 140 -19.63 -0.52 -14.91
N GLU A 141 -20.70 -0.75 -14.17
CA GLU A 141 -21.23 0.21 -13.18
C GLU A 141 -20.75 -0.05 -11.75
N GLN A 142 -19.99 -1.13 -11.50
CA GLN A 142 -19.48 -1.45 -10.18
C GLN A 142 -18.15 -0.76 -9.93
N ILE A 143 -18.11 0.06 -8.88
CA ILE A 143 -16.88 0.69 -8.39
C ILE A 143 -16.30 -0.19 -7.28
N THR A 144 -15.04 -0.58 -7.45
CA THR A 144 -14.24 -1.20 -6.40
C THR A 144 -13.13 -0.24 -6.02
N TYR A 145 -12.97 0.00 -4.73
CA TYR A 145 -11.85 0.76 -4.19
C TYR A 145 -11.27 0.03 -2.99
N TRP A 146 -9.98 0.27 -2.75
CA TRP A 146 -9.23 -0.37 -1.67
C TRP A 146 -8.46 0.68 -0.91
N GLU A 147 -8.28 0.48 0.38
CA GLU A 147 -7.46 1.34 1.22
C GLU A 147 -6.46 0.47 1.99
N TYR A 148 -5.17 0.79 1.90
CA TYR A 148 -4.10 0.04 2.55
C TYR A 148 -3.43 0.92 3.59
N GLY A 149 -3.74 0.70 4.87
CA GLY A 149 -2.98 1.29 5.98
C GLY A 149 -1.64 0.59 6.22
N LEU A 150 -0.77 1.25 6.99
CA LEU A 150 0.45 0.66 7.54
C LEU A 150 0.16 0.04 8.91
N TYR A 151 0.93 -0.99 9.29
CA TYR A 151 0.81 -1.56 10.62
C TYR A 151 1.15 -0.53 11.71
N ASN A 152 0.26 -0.37 12.68
CA ASN A 152 0.30 0.70 13.69
C ASN A 152 0.46 2.12 13.12
N ASP A 153 0.13 2.30 11.83
CA ASP A 153 0.28 3.56 11.10
C ASP A 153 1.71 4.12 11.07
N GLU A 154 2.69 3.23 11.29
CA GLU A 154 4.10 3.60 11.32
C GLU A 154 4.69 3.56 9.92
N VAL A 155 5.25 4.69 9.49
CA VAL A 155 5.99 4.80 8.22
C VAL A 155 7.38 4.23 8.41
N ASN A 156 7.54 2.95 8.09
CA ASN A 156 8.82 2.26 8.05
C ASN A 156 8.90 1.28 6.88
N ASP A 157 10.12 0.90 6.50
CA ASP A 157 10.40 0.03 5.35
C ASP A 157 9.60 -1.28 5.36
N ASN A 158 9.46 -1.94 6.52
CA ASN A 158 8.79 -3.23 6.58
C ASN A 158 7.29 -3.10 6.34
N ASN A 159 6.67 -2.11 6.98
CA ASN A 159 5.25 -1.82 6.80
C ASN A 159 4.91 -1.38 5.38
N ILE A 160 5.78 -0.58 4.77
CA ILE A 160 5.62 -0.15 3.37
C ILE A 160 5.69 -1.35 2.43
N ARG A 161 6.66 -2.25 2.63
CA ARG A 161 6.81 -3.46 1.81
C ARG A 161 5.61 -4.39 1.97
N ASP A 162 5.10 -4.58 3.19
CA ASP A 162 3.85 -5.31 3.43
C ASP A 162 2.66 -4.73 2.66
N ALA A 163 2.49 -3.41 2.69
CA ALA A 163 1.42 -2.74 1.96
C ALA A 163 1.54 -3.02 0.45
N TYR A 164 2.75 -3.00 -0.11
CA TYR A 164 2.97 -3.37 -1.50
C TYR A 164 2.63 -4.84 -1.80
N SER A 165 3.02 -5.79 -0.95
CA SER A 165 2.67 -7.21 -1.12
C SER A 165 1.14 -7.40 -1.20
N ARG A 166 0.39 -6.71 -0.34
CA ARG A 166 -1.09 -6.72 -0.36
C ARG A 166 -1.66 -6.07 -1.61
N ILE A 167 -1.08 -4.96 -2.09
CA ILE A 167 -1.49 -4.31 -3.34
C ILE A 167 -1.24 -5.22 -4.54
N PHE A 168 -0.09 -5.90 -4.63
CA PHE A 168 0.20 -6.84 -5.72
C PHE A 168 -0.77 -8.01 -5.76
N LYS A 169 -1.11 -8.55 -4.58
CA LYS A 169 -2.16 -9.56 -4.47
C LYS A 169 -3.49 -9.07 -5.06
N THR A 170 -3.91 -7.87 -4.69
CA THR A 170 -5.14 -7.28 -5.23
C THR A 170 -5.07 -7.05 -6.74
N ILE A 171 -3.95 -6.57 -7.28
CA ILE A 171 -3.78 -6.42 -8.74
C ILE A 171 -3.94 -7.77 -9.43
N SER A 172 -3.24 -8.79 -8.94
CA SER A 172 -3.29 -10.14 -9.48
C SER A 172 -4.70 -10.73 -9.47
N GLU A 173 -5.43 -10.57 -8.36
CA GLU A 173 -6.79 -11.07 -8.19
C GLU A 173 -7.81 -10.34 -9.07
N ASN A 174 -7.55 -9.08 -9.44
CA ASN A 174 -8.47 -8.30 -10.28
C ASN A 174 -8.12 -8.33 -11.77
N ARG A 175 -6.86 -8.61 -12.13
CA ARG A 175 -6.42 -8.69 -13.52
C ARG A 175 -6.79 -10.02 -14.20
N TYR A 176 -6.81 -11.11 -13.43
CA TYR A 176 -6.98 -12.48 -13.96
C TYR A 176 -8.23 -13.18 -13.41
N LYS A 177 -9.31 -12.42 -13.19
CA LYS A 177 -10.63 -12.97 -12.86
C LYS A 177 -11.23 -13.77 -14.01
#